data_AF-A0A7Y6PY58-F1
#
_entry.id   AF-A0A7Y6PY58-F1
#
_cell.length_a   1.000
_cell.length_b   1.000
_cell.length_c   1.000
_cell.angle_alpha   90.00
_cell.angle_beta   90.00
_cell.angle_gamma   90.00
#
_symmetry.space_group_name_H-M   'P 1'
#
loop_
_entity.id
_entity.type
_entity.pdbx_description
1 polymer ?
#
loop_
_entity_poly.entity_id
_entity_poly.type
_entity_poly.pdbx_seq_one_letter_code
_entity_poly.pdbx_strand_id
1 'polypeptide(L)'
;MKYIAYCLGLVLAVAACGDKKSGGGTDAGPSCTLLGEACSDDGACCSGNCDDVTGICSRVPGTCGMSGDACQAGPDCCSFSCVNNQCNGNQCTSDGEACTADGECCGGICSNGTCAALNPSCKTSGNACTNNSECCGHLCSDPDGTGPLGMTCNNAVSFCVQSGDTCTTDAECCGGICNIVNGAPLGTCGVVPADGATQCTTAGEICGSGANYDPSQPLPTCGGECCSRACFPYGPNGALVCQPPSGCRPTGELCTEDSDCCGGPGNPDANLASVTCNKAAGMSVGRCSNGNACSPAGALCRLQSDSCNANANCCAGNVLTMDTCHQDALGIPRCGVGVGVDCGDPQSHVGEACASSADCCGLPCVPVPGSEFSFVCGAACVPQGGACTTNTDCCMGLPCVIPGGSTTGTCGAPQGCSEYGQSCTTSADCCNGLPCDNGTCTAIIQ
;
A
#
# COMPACT_ATOMS: atom_id res chain seq x y z
N MET A 1 32.99 -17.08 -54.99
CA MET A 1 34.33 -16.49 -54.78
C MET A 1 34.33 -15.89 -53.37
N LYS A 2 35.02 -16.54 -52.41
CA LYS A 2 36.19 -15.99 -51.67
C LYS A 2 35.78 -14.86 -50.68
N TYR A 3 35.92 -14.91 -49.34
CA TYR A 3 36.89 -15.57 -48.44
C TYR A 3 36.32 -15.84 -47.03
N ILE A 4 37.01 -16.74 -46.33
CA ILE A 4 36.91 -17.24 -44.95
C ILE A 4 37.40 -16.22 -43.90
N ALA A 5 36.82 -16.24 -42.69
CA ALA A 5 37.57 -16.01 -41.44
C ALA A 5 36.90 -16.74 -40.25
N TYR A 6 37.68 -17.62 -39.62
CA TYR A 6 37.39 -18.44 -38.44
C TYR A 6 37.69 -17.64 -37.17
N CYS A 7 36.93 -17.81 -36.08
CA CYS A 7 37.47 -17.70 -34.72
C CYS A 7 36.60 -18.47 -33.72
N LEU A 8 37.22 -19.48 -33.10
CA LEU A 8 36.73 -20.25 -31.97
C LEU A 8 36.47 -19.33 -30.76
N GLY A 9 35.34 -19.55 -30.08
CA GLY A 9 35.08 -19.07 -28.72
C GLY A 9 34.50 -20.21 -27.88
N LEU A 10 35.26 -20.61 -26.87
CA LEU A 10 35.02 -21.70 -25.93
C LEU A 10 33.64 -21.60 -25.25
N VAL A 11 32.81 -22.65 -25.32
CA VAL A 11 31.66 -22.84 -24.42
C VAL A 11 32.16 -23.65 -23.22
N LEU A 12 32.35 -22.98 -22.08
CA LEU A 12 32.55 -23.61 -20.78
C LEU A 12 31.18 -24.11 -20.29
N ALA A 13 30.86 -25.36 -20.61
CA ALA A 13 29.82 -26.12 -19.92
C ALA A 13 30.42 -26.65 -18.61
N VAL A 14 30.02 -26.07 -17.48
CA VAL A 14 30.28 -26.68 -16.17
C VAL A 14 29.11 -27.60 -15.85
N ALA A 15 29.26 -28.87 -16.19
CA ALA A 15 28.49 -29.95 -15.61
C ALA A 15 29.18 -30.37 -14.30
N ALA A 16 28.48 -30.25 -13.17
CA ALA A 16 28.85 -30.92 -11.94
C ALA A 16 27.60 -31.62 -11.38
N CYS A 17 27.75 -32.94 -11.18
CA CYS A 17 26.73 -33.87 -10.73
C CYS A 17 26.73 -34.03 -9.21
N GLY A 18 25.58 -34.41 -8.65
CA GLY A 18 25.51 -35.61 -7.80
C GLY A 18 25.37 -35.40 -6.28
N ASP A 19 24.24 -35.91 -5.79
CA ASP A 19 23.81 -36.10 -4.40
C ASP A 19 24.88 -36.67 -3.44
N LYS A 20 24.83 -36.19 -2.20
CA LYS A 20 25.17 -36.99 -1.00
C LYS A 20 24.14 -36.74 0.10
N LYS A 21 23.48 -37.83 0.52
CA LYS A 21 22.73 -37.90 1.78
C LYS A 21 23.64 -38.30 2.94
N SER A 22 23.36 -37.63 4.07
CA SER A 22 23.46 -38.06 5.48
C SER A 22 24.78 -37.91 6.24
N GLY A 23 24.75 -37.00 7.24
CA GLY A 23 25.19 -37.28 8.61
C GLY A 23 26.01 -36.19 9.31
N GLY A 24 25.35 -35.33 10.10
CA GLY A 24 25.99 -34.45 11.09
C GLY A 24 25.17 -33.19 11.35
N GLY A 25 24.46 -33.13 12.48
CA GLY A 25 23.50 -32.05 12.78
C GLY A 25 24.15 -30.68 12.97
N THR A 26 23.59 -29.70 12.25
CA THR A 26 23.59 -28.26 12.54
C THR A 26 22.38 -27.68 11.79
N ASP A 27 21.47 -27.04 12.51
CA ASP A 27 20.41 -26.11 12.10
C ASP A 27 20.06 -26.10 10.59
N ALA A 28 19.01 -26.84 10.23
CA ALA A 28 18.36 -26.66 8.94
C ALA A 28 17.64 -25.31 8.97
N GLY A 29 18.21 -24.31 8.28
CA GLY A 29 17.52 -23.06 8.00
C GLY A 29 16.18 -23.28 7.28
N PRO A 30 15.33 -22.25 7.22
CA PRO A 30 13.99 -22.36 6.64
C PRO A 30 14.06 -22.83 5.17
N SER A 31 13.03 -23.57 4.73
CA SER A 31 12.89 -24.03 3.34
C SER A 31 12.37 -22.94 2.39
N CYS A 32 12.28 -21.71 2.87
CA CYS A 32 11.81 -20.50 2.17
C CYS A 32 12.83 -19.37 2.36
N THR A 33 12.84 -18.44 1.42
CA THR A 33 13.57 -17.17 1.42
C THR A 33 13.06 -16.26 2.54
N LEU A 34 13.99 -15.69 3.29
CA LEU A 34 13.70 -14.81 4.41
C LEU A 34 13.40 -13.37 3.96
N LEU A 35 12.85 -12.53 4.83
CA LEU A 35 12.61 -11.12 4.53
C LEU A 35 13.91 -10.38 4.15
N GLY A 36 13.79 -9.39 3.27
CA GLY A 36 14.93 -8.61 2.78
C GLY A 36 15.82 -9.34 1.76
N GLU A 37 15.57 -10.62 1.49
CA GLU A 37 16.31 -11.43 0.50
C GLU A 37 15.58 -11.52 -0.83
N ALA A 38 16.35 -11.70 -1.91
CA ALA A 38 15.80 -11.75 -3.26
C ALA A 38 14.92 -12.99 -3.49
N CYS A 39 13.78 -12.81 -4.15
CA CYS A 39 12.79 -13.82 -4.46
C CYS A 39 12.31 -13.70 -5.92
N SER A 40 11.70 -14.76 -6.43
CA SER A 40 11.14 -14.84 -7.78
C SER A 40 9.61 -14.92 -7.82
N ASP A 41 9.00 -15.27 -6.69
CA ASP A 41 7.57 -15.48 -6.50
C ASP A 41 7.25 -15.53 -5.00
N ASP A 42 6.00 -15.24 -4.66
CA ASP A 42 5.48 -15.24 -3.29
C ASP A 42 5.76 -16.52 -2.50
N GLY A 43 5.67 -17.67 -3.18
CA GLY A 43 5.89 -18.98 -2.57
C GLY A 43 7.35 -19.22 -2.15
N ALA A 44 8.29 -18.44 -2.68
CA ALA A 44 9.66 -18.44 -2.22
C ALA A 44 9.79 -17.84 -0.82
N CYS A 45 8.97 -16.84 -0.46
CA CYS A 45 9.13 -16.09 0.78
C CYS A 45 8.47 -16.76 1.98
N CYS A 46 9.14 -16.73 3.14
CA CYS A 46 8.53 -17.22 4.38
C CYS A 46 7.32 -16.38 4.82
N SER A 47 7.27 -15.11 4.40
CA SER A 47 6.09 -14.25 4.53
C SER A 47 4.98 -14.58 3.53
N GLY A 48 5.25 -15.42 2.54
CA GLY A 48 4.35 -15.66 1.41
C GLY A 48 4.18 -14.45 0.50
N ASN A 49 5.08 -13.45 0.57
CA ASN A 49 5.02 -12.24 -0.23
C ASN A 49 6.42 -11.86 -0.76
N CYS A 50 6.57 -11.98 -2.07
CA CYS A 50 7.69 -11.47 -2.82
C CYS A 50 7.28 -10.12 -3.39
N ASP A 51 7.95 -9.05 -2.99
CA ASP A 51 7.68 -7.74 -3.54
C ASP A 51 8.02 -7.74 -5.04
N ASP A 52 7.00 -7.67 -5.91
CA ASP A 52 7.16 -7.77 -7.36
C ASP A 52 7.99 -6.61 -7.96
N VAL A 53 8.14 -5.49 -7.24
CA VAL A 53 8.90 -4.32 -7.70
C VAL A 53 10.39 -4.50 -7.44
N THR A 54 10.73 -4.93 -6.24
CA THR A 54 12.11 -5.08 -5.78
C THR A 54 12.66 -6.49 -5.99
N GLY A 55 11.77 -7.47 -6.17
CA GLY A 55 12.09 -8.89 -6.17
C GLY A 55 12.62 -9.33 -4.81
N ILE A 56 12.12 -8.77 -3.71
CA ILE A 56 12.60 -9.01 -2.35
C ILE A 56 11.45 -9.48 -1.45
N CYS A 57 11.69 -10.47 -0.62
CA CYS A 57 10.68 -10.91 0.34
C CYS A 57 10.37 -9.78 1.33
N SER A 58 9.10 -9.38 1.39
CA SER A 58 8.63 -8.35 2.30
C SER A 58 7.48 -8.87 3.15
N ARG A 59 7.21 -8.18 4.24
CA ARG A 59 6.15 -8.56 5.18
C ARG A 59 4.83 -7.93 4.74
N VAL A 60 3.74 -8.69 4.82
CA VAL A 60 2.39 -8.14 4.71
C VAL A 60 1.87 -7.85 6.12
N PRO A 61 1.55 -6.59 6.47
CA PRO A 61 0.99 -6.27 7.79
C PRO A 61 -0.23 -7.13 8.12
N GLY A 62 -0.31 -7.60 9.37
CA GLY A 62 -1.36 -8.53 9.80
C GLY A 62 -1.15 -10.00 9.41
N THR A 63 -0.14 -10.32 8.59
CA THR A 63 0.33 -11.70 8.42
C THR A 63 1.58 -11.95 9.26
N CYS A 64 1.62 -13.10 9.94
CA CYS A 64 2.68 -13.43 10.88
C CYS A 64 2.76 -14.94 11.12
N GLY A 65 3.95 -15.39 11.53
CA GLY A 65 4.23 -16.74 11.98
C GLY A 65 3.71 -17.00 13.40
N MET A 66 3.30 -18.24 13.62
CA MET A 66 2.89 -18.77 14.92
C MET A 66 4.11 -19.19 15.75
N SER A 67 3.89 -19.50 17.02
CA SER A 67 4.94 -20.01 17.91
C SER A 67 5.73 -21.18 17.29
N GLY A 68 7.05 -21.04 17.25
CA GLY A 68 7.98 -22.01 16.67
C GLY A 68 8.27 -21.82 15.17
N ASP A 69 7.53 -20.97 14.47
CA ASP A 69 7.83 -20.61 13.08
C ASP A 69 9.15 -19.81 13.02
N ALA A 70 9.85 -19.90 11.88
CA ALA A 70 11.08 -19.16 11.67
C ALA A 70 10.78 -17.66 11.55
N CYS A 71 11.65 -16.84 12.12
CA CYS A 71 11.57 -15.38 12.05
C CYS A 71 12.96 -14.75 12.02
N GLN A 72 13.03 -13.49 11.63
CA GLN A 72 14.22 -12.64 11.71
C GLN A 72 14.03 -11.49 12.69
N ALA A 73 12.81 -10.97 12.77
CA ALA A 73 12.47 -9.85 13.63
C ALA A 73 11.16 -10.09 14.36
N GLY A 74 10.95 -9.36 15.46
CA GLY A 74 9.73 -9.46 16.27
C GLY A 74 8.44 -9.45 15.45
N PRO A 75 8.23 -8.47 14.55
CA PRO A 75 6.99 -8.35 13.80
C PRO A 75 6.67 -9.56 12.89
N ASP A 76 7.64 -10.39 12.53
CA ASP A 76 7.38 -11.63 11.78
C ASP A 76 6.46 -12.58 12.55
N CYS A 77 6.42 -12.44 13.87
CA CYS A 77 5.67 -13.28 14.79
C CYS A 77 4.38 -12.59 15.22
N CYS A 78 3.30 -13.36 15.37
CA CYS A 78 2.05 -12.80 15.87
C CYS A 78 2.18 -12.33 17.33
N SER A 79 3.15 -12.91 18.06
CA SER A 79 3.56 -12.49 19.39
C SER A 79 4.47 -11.26 19.41
N PHE A 80 4.91 -10.75 18.26
CA PHE A 80 5.92 -9.71 18.11
C PHE A 80 7.29 -10.04 18.75
N SER A 81 7.56 -11.30 19.08
CA SER A 81 8.80 -11.74 19.72
C SER A 81 9.51 -12.82 18.90
N CYS A 82 10.67 -12.46 18.37
CA CYS A 82 11.53 -13.36 17.61
C CYS A 82 12.81 -13.63 18.40
N VAL A 83 12.91 -14.81 19.01
CA VAL A 83 14.03 -15.18 19.87
C VAL A 83 14.72 -16.40 19.29
N ASN A 84 16.04 -16.31 19.07
CA ASN A 84 16.83 -17.36 18.42
C ASN A 84 16.28 -17.78 17.04
N ASN A 85 15.84 -16.81 16.23
CA ASN A 85 15.23 -16.99 14.91
C ASN A 85 13.94 -17.84 14.92
N GLN A 86 13.25 -17.90 16.06
CA GLN A 86 11.96 -18.57 16.19
C GLN A 86 10.96 -17.68 16.91
N CYS A 87 9.72 -17.73 16.44
CA CYS A 87 8.63 -17.01 17.08
C CYS A 87 8.39 -17.57 18.46
N ASN A 88 8.50 -16.70 19.47
CA ASN A 88 8.17 -17.04 20.83
C ASN A 88 6.64 -17.19 20.94
N GLY A 89 6.17 -18.16 21.72
CA GLY A 89 4.74 -18.33 21.99
C GLY A 89 4.16 -17.28 22.94
N ASN A 90 5.01 -16.53 23.64
CA ASN A 90 4.60 -15.44 24.51
C ASN A 90 4.68 -14.11 23.76
N GLN A 91 3.70 -13.24 24.00
CA GLN A 91 3.73 -11.84 23.60
C GLN A 91 5.06 -11.19 23.98
N CYS A 92 5.57 -10.33 23.10
CA CYS A 92 6.76 -9.53 23.37
C CYS A 92 6.61 -8.73 24.66
N THR A 93 7.75 -8.54 25.31
CA THR A 93 7.88 -7.69 26.49
C THR A 93 7.73 -6.23 26.06
N SER A 94 6.78 -5.54 26.68
CA SER A 94 6.51 -4.11 26.42
C SER A 94 7.65 -3.22 26.87
N ASP A 95 7.69 -2.02 26.29
CA ASP A 95 8.69 -1.00 26.60
C ASP A 95 8.73 -0.67 28.10
N GLY A 96 9.94 -0.58 28.65
CA GLY A 96 10.21 -0.32 30.07
C GLY A 96 10.21 -1.56 30.97
N GLU A 97 9.71 -2.70 30.50
CA GLU A 97 9.67 -3.94 31.26
C GLU A 97 10.98 -4.74 31.16
N ALA A 98 11.19 -5.67 32.10
CA ALA A 98 12.44 -6.40 32.23
C ALA A 98 12.65 -7.41 31.09
N CYS A 99 13.87 -7.44 30.54
CA CYS A 99 14.27 -8.34 29.45
C CYS A 99 15.67 -8.90 29.65
N THR A 100 15.98 -9.97 28.93
CA THR A 100 17.32 -10.58 28.88
C THR A 100 17.90 -10.64 27.47
N ALA A 101 17.07 -10.51 26.43
CA ALA A 101 17.49 -10.50 25.04
C ALA A 101 16.68 -9.51 24.20
N ASP A 102 17.30 -8.96 23.16
CA ASP A 102 16.70 -7.96 22.26
C ASP A 102 15.38 -8.43 21.63
N GLY A 103 15.34 -9.68 21.14
CA GLY A 103 14.17 -10.27 20.49
C GLY A 103 12.97 -10.57 21.41
N GLU A 104 13.13 -10.40 22.72
CA GLU A 104 12.00 -10.44 23.67
C GLU A 104 11.19 -9.15 23.61
N CYS A 105 11.82 -8.03 23.29
CA CYS A 105 11.20 -6.71 23.33
C CYS A 105 10.39 -6.40 22.08
N CYS A 106 9.24 -5.75 22.23
CA CYS A 106 8.41 -5.33 21.10
C CYS A 106 9.16 -4.38 20.14
N GLY A 107 9.99 -3.48 20.70
CA GLY A 107 10.90 -2.62 19.94
C GLY A 107 12.21 -3.29 19.52
N GLY A 108 12.42 -4.56 19.85
CA GLY A 108 13.60 -5.36 19.47
C GLY A 108 14.91 -4.93 20.13
N ILE A 109 14.89 -4.18 21.23
CA ILE A 109 16.10 -3.70 21.92
C ILE A 109 15.95 -3.88 23.43
N CYS A 110 16.82 -4.69 24.03
CA CYS A 110 16.94 -4.89 25.47
C CYS A 110 18.14 -4.10 26.00
N SER A 111 17.88 -2.90 26.52
CA SER A 111 18.92 -1.98 27.00
C SER A 111 18.95 -1.98 28.52
N ASN A 112 20.11 -2.31 29.11
CA ASN A 112 20.32 -2.37 30.56
C ASN A 112 19.31 -3.27 31.30
N GLY A 113 18.88 -4.37 30.66
CA GLY A 113 17.91 -5.32 31.24
C GLY A 113 16.46 -4.85 31.17
N THR A 114 16.17 -3.80 30.39
CA THR A 114 14.80 -3.29 30.16
C THR A 114 14.56 -3.04 28.67
N CYS A 115 13.35 -3.30 28.21
CA CYS A 115 12.97 -3.05 26.82
C CYS A 115 12.99 -1.55 26.53
N ALA A 116 13.77 -1.15 25.53
CA ALA A 116 13.87 0.24 25.13
C ALA A 116 12.74 0.58 24.16
N ALA A 117 12.08 1.72 24.39
CA ALA A 117 11.09 2.24 23.46
C ALA A 117 11.74 2.61 22.13
N LEU A 118 11.23 2.04 21.04
CA LEU A 118 11.69 2.36 19.69
C LEU A 118 11.20 3.75 19.24
N ASN A 119 10.01 4.13 19.70
CA ASN A 119 9.44 5.45 19.49
C ASN A 119 9.06 6.08 20.84
N PRO A 120 9.56 7.28 21.20
CA PRO A 120 9.23 7.93 22.47
C PRO A 120 7.89 8.67 22.46
N SER A 121 7.27 8.87 21.30
CA SER A 121 6.04 9.67 21.14
C SER A 121 4.75 8.84 21.17
N CYS A 122 4.83 7.58 20.75
CA CYS A 122 3.72 6.63 20.72
C CYS A 122 4.26 5.22 20.92
N LYS A 123 3.39 4.29 21.33
CA LYS A 123 3.72 2.89 21.48
C LYS A 123 3.70 2.22 20.12
N THR A 124 4.79 1.53 19.79
CA THR A 124 4.85 0.70 18.59
C THR A 124 4.10 -0.61 18.79
N SER A 125 3.82 -1.29 17.70
CA SER A 125 3.04 -2.52 17.69
C SER A 125 3.61 -3.62 18.58
N GLY A 126 2.73 -4.41 19.18
CA GLY A 126 3.01 -5.42 20.20
C GLY A 126 3.03 -4.88 21.64
N ASN A 127 3.25 -3.58 21.85
CA ASN A 127 3.20 -2.99 23.19
C ASN A 127 1.78 -2.95 23.77
N ALA A 128 1.66 -3.15 25.08
CA ALA A 128 0.38 -3.05 25.79
C ALA A 128 -0.21 -1.62 25.70
N CYS A 129 -1.51 -1.51 25.46
CA CYS A 129 -2.22 -0.23 25.32
C CYS A 129 -3.56 -0.24 26.04
N THR A 130 -4.11 0.93 26.35
CA THR A 130 -5.48 1.04 26.92
C THR A 130 -6.48 1.72 25.99
N ASN A 131 -5.99 2.44 24.98
CA ASN A 131 -6.80 3.09 23.97
C ASN A 131 -5.99 3.32 22.69
N ASN A 132 -6.71 3.57 21.60
CA ASN A 132 -6.16 3.75 20.26
C ASN A 132 -5.06 4.82 20.20
N SER A 133 -5.25 5.97 20.88
CA SER A 133 -4.31 7.10 20.78
C SER A 133 -2.92 6.85 21.36
N GLU A 134 -2.73 5.77 22.12
CA GLU A 134 -1.42 5.36 22.60
C GLU A 134 -0.56 4.73 21.50
N CYS A 135 -1.19 4.13 20.50
CA CYS A 135 -0.52 3.35 19.45
C CYS A 135 -0.15 4.25 18.28
N CYS A 136 1.04 4.06 17.71
CA CYS A 136 1.45 4.81 16.52
C CYS A 136 0.48 4.58 15.36
N GLY A 137 -0.05 3.37 15.22
CA GLY A 137 -1.10 3.04 14.26
C GLY A 137 -2.53 3.29 14.74
N HIS A 138 -2.77 4.01 15.83
CA HIS A 138 -4.11 4.30 16.36
C HIS A 138 -5.07 3.08 16.50
N LEU A 139 -4.53 1.87 16.65
CA LEU A 139 -5.31 0.65 16.83
C LEU A 139 -4.82 -0.10 18.07
N CYS A 140 -5.59 0.04 19.14
CA CYS A 140 -5.42 -0.75 20.35
C CYS A 140 -6.47 -1.85 20.32
N SER A 141 -6.03 -3.09 20.12
CA SER A 141 -6.92 -4.24 19.95
C SER A 141 -6.50 -5.39 20.84
N ASP A 142 -7.41 -6.32 21.06
CA ASP A 142 -7.13 -7.58 21.75
C ASP A 142 -7.07 -8.68 20.68
N PRO A 143 -5.89 -8.91 20.07
CA PRO A 143 -5.77 -9.87 18.96
C PRO A 143 -6.12 -11.31 19.38
N ASP A 144 -6.00 -11.63 20.68
CA ASP A 144 -6.22 -12.97 21.23
C ASP A 144 -7.57 -13.17 21.94
N GLY A 145 -8.40 -12.11 22.04
CA GLY A 145 -9.72 -12.18 22.70
C GLY A 145 -9.64 -12.41 24.22
N THR A 146 -8.53 -12.05 24.86
CA THR A 146 -8.26 -12.22 26.29
C THR A 146 -8.96 -11.20 27.21
N GLY A 147 -9.58 -10.18 26.63
CA GLY A 147 -10.24 -9.07 27.30
C GLY A 147 -9.34 -7.83 27.50
N PRO A 148 -9.84 -6.79 28.18
CA PRO A 148 -9.19 -5.47 28.27
C PRO A 148 -7.84 -5.44 29.01
N LEU A 149 -7.43 -6.55 29.63
CA LEU A 149 -6.13 -6.70 30.31
C LEU A 149 -5.01 -7.19 29.38
N GLY A 150 -5.32 -7.52 28.13
CA GLY A 150 -4.37 -8.03 27.13
C GLY A 150 -4.37 -7.25 25.80
N MET A 151 -4.86 -6.01 25.78
CA MET A 151 -4.86 -5.19 24.57
C MET A 151 -3.44 -4.74 24.20
N THR A 152 -3.12 -4.84 22.91
CA THR A 152 -1.83 -4.44 22.33
C THR A 152 -2.01 -3.55 21.12
N CYS A 153 -1.01 -2.72 20.86
CA CYS A 153 -0.92 -1.95 19.64
C CYS A 153 -0.78 -2.90 18.45
N ASN A 154 -1.66 -2.75 17.47
CA ASN A 154 -1.75 -3.64 16.32
C ASN A 154 -1.34 -2.91 15.05
N ASN A 155 -0.46 -3.54 14.25
CA ASN A 155 0.05 -2.96 13.00
C ASN A 155 -0.84 -3.26 11.78
N ALA A 156 -1.89 -4.08 11.92
CA ALA A 156 -2.85 -4.41 10.87
C ALA A 156 -3.94 -3.33 10.71
N VAL A 157 -3.55 -2.07 10.85
CA VAL A 157 -4.45 -0.90 10.73
C VAL A 157 -4.83 -0.65 9.28
N SER A 158 -3.91 -0.97 8.37
CA SER A 158 -3.99 -0.75 6.93
C SER A 158 -3.23 -1.86 6.21
N PHE A 159 -3.11 -1.77 4.89
CA PHE A 159 -2.30 -2.66 4.06
C PHE A 159 -0.79 -2.39 4.17
N CYS A 160 -0.38 -1.32 4.85
CA CYS A 160 1.00 -0.94 5.14
C CYS A 160 1.13 -0.46 6.60
N VAL A 161 2.36 -0.45 7.11
CA VAL A 161 2.71 -0.02 8.47
C VAL A 161 2.71 1.50 8.57
N GLN A 162 2.14 2.00 9.65
CA GLN A 162 1.89 3.42 9.90
C GLN A 162 3.16 4.17 10.30
N SER A 163 3.22 5.45 9.96
CA SER A 163 4.33 6.31 10.36
C SER A 163 4.57 6.28 11.88
N GLY A 164 5.84 6.15 12.27
CA GLY A 164 6.28 6.04 13.66
C GLY A 164 6.23 4.61 14.24
N ASP A 165 5.59 3.66 13.57
CA ASP A 165 5.51 2.27 14.01
C ASP A 165 6.70 1.42 13.51
N THR A 166 6.87 0.22 14.06
CA THR A 166 8.00 -0.68 13.83
C THR A 166 8.02 -1.24 12.41
N CYS A 167 9.20 -1.20 11.77
CA CYS A 167 9.45 -1.76 10.44
C CYS A 167 10.82 -2.44 10.33
N THR A 168 10.96 -3.29 9.31
CA THR A 168 12.25 -3.89 8.90
C THR A 168 12.71 -3.45 7.51
N THR A 169 11.78 -3.01 6.65
CA THR A 169 12.09 -2.60 5.27
C THR A 169 11.28 -1.38 4.86
N ASP A 170 11.79 -0.61 3.90
CA ASP A 170 11.09 0.57 3.35
C ASP A 170 9.71 0.22 2.77
N ALA A 171 9.62 -0.96 2.14
CA ALA A 171 8.43 -1.51 1.52
C ALA A 171 7.32 -1.84 2.54
N GLU A 172 7.57 -1.89 3.84
CA GLU A 172 6.48 -2.09 4.80
C GLU A 172 5.72 -0.80 5.10
N CYS A 173 6.34 0.36 4.90
CA CYS A 173 5.83 1.63 5.40
C CYS A 173 4.91 2.33 4.41
N CYS A 174 3.77 2.85 4.87
CA CYS A 174 2.85 3.64 4.04
C CYS A 174 3.47 4.95 3.52
N GLY A 175 4.54 5.42 4.17
CA GLY A 175 5.36 6.54 3.70
C GLY A 175 6.60 6.13 2.90
N GLY A 176 6.83 4.83 2.69
CA GLY A 176 7.88 4.30 1.81
C GLY A 176 9.32 4.36 2.36
N ILE A 177 9.51 4.57 3.67
CA ILE A 177 10.84 4.54 4.29
C ILE A 177 10.80 3.97 5.71
N CYS A 178 11.76 3.09 6.02
CA CYS A 178 12.02 2.54 7.33
C CYS A 178 13.31 3.11 7.90
N ASN A 179 13.20 3.96 8.92
CA ASN A 179 14.33 4.64 9.53
C ASN A 179 15.03 3.73 10.54
N ILE A 180 15.99 2.93 10.07
CA ILE A 180 16.79 2.03 10.91
C ILE A 180 18.07 2.73 11.35
N VAL A 181 18.30 2.81 12.66
CA VAL A 181 19.60 3.26 13.20
C VAL A 181 20.64 2.17 12.97
N ASN A 182 21.84 2.54 12.53
CA ASN A 182 22.89 1.57 12.19
C ASN A 182 23.13 0.54 13.32
N GLY A 183 22.96 -0.74 12.99
CA GLY A 183 23.12 -1.86 13.91
C GLY A 183 21.87 -2.24 14.73
N ALA A 184 20.75 -1.52 14.58
CA ALA A 184 19.48 -1.89 15.18
C ALA A 184 18.74 -2.94 14.32
N PRO A 185 18.02 -3.90 14.92
CA PRO A 185 17.27 -4.91 14.18
C PRO A 185 15.95 -4.36 13.60
N LEU A 186 15.47 -3.23 14.13
CA LEU A 186 14.19 -2.61 13.79
C LEU A 186 14.37 -1.10 13.62
N GLY A 187 13.51 -0.50 12.79
CA GLY A 187 13.40 0.93 12.59
C GLY A 187 11.98 1.43 12.81
N THR A 188 11.77 2.72 12.59
CA THR A 188 10.43 3.32 12.58
C THR A 188 10.05 3.78 11.18
N CYS A 189 8.81 3.50 10.79
CA CYS A 189 8.27 3.98 9.53
C CYS A 189 8.26 5.51 9.51
N GLY A 190 8.58 6.07 8.34
CA GLY A 190 8.43 7.48 8.08
C GLY A 190 7.95 7.70 6.65
N VAL A 191 8.00 8.95 6.22
CA VAL A 191 7.61 9.37 4.89
C VAL A 191 8.86 9.81 4.12
N VAL A 192 9.03 9.28 2.90
CA VAL A 192 10.13 9.69 2.02
C VAL A 192 10.10 11.20 1.79
N PRO A 193 11.22 11.91 1.95
CA PRO A 193 11.29 13.32 1.67
C PRO A 193 11.20 13.56 0.15
N ALA A 194 10.40 14.53 -0.26
CA ALA A 194 10.33 14.97 -1.64
C ALA A 194 10.15 16.49 -1.73
N ASP A 195 10.71 17.09 -2.77
CA ASP A 195 10.55 18.51 -3.04
C ASP A 195 9.16 18.81 -3.62
N GLY A 196 8.51 19.84 -3.10
CA GLY A 196 7.43 20.55 -3.81
C GLY A 196 6.02 19.96 -3.79
N ALA A 197 5.73 18.88 -3.05
CA ALA A 197 4.39 18.27 -3.05
C ALA A 197 4.07 17.36 -1.84
N THR A 198 4.52 17.67 -0.61
CA THR A 198 4.51 16.72 0.51
C THR A 198 3.56 17.03 1.67
N GLN A 199 2.68 18.03 1.55
CA GLN A 199 1.79 18.43 2.65
C GLN A 199 0.51 17.58 2.77
N CYS A 200 0.50 16.39 2.16
CA CYS A 200 -0.62 15.46 2.21
C CYS A 200 -0.15 14.06 2.62
N THR A 201 -1.10 13.32 3.17
CA THR A 201 -0.94 11.97 3.70
C THR A 201 -1.05 10.94 2.58
N THR A 202 -0.07 10.03 2.48
CA THR A 202 -0.02 9.00 1.42
C THR A 202 -1.04 7.90 1.64
N ALA A 203 -1.37 7.18 0.57
CA ALA A 203 -2.23 6.01 0.63
C ALA A 203 -1.79 5.02 1.73
N GLY A 204 -2.76 4.53 2.46
CA GLY A 204 -2.62 3.56 3.55
C GLY A 204 -2.32 4.17 4.92
N GLU A 205 -1.80 5.39 5.01
CA GLU A 205 -1.68 6.08 6.30
C GLU A 205 -3.06 6.45 6.85
N ILE A 206 -3.18 6.46 8.18
CA ILE A 206 -4.37 6.90 8.90
C ILE A 206 -4.73 8.35 8.55
N CYS A 207 -6.03 8.60 8.48
CA CYS A 207 -6.59 9.92 8.26
C CYS A 207 -7.74 10.23 9.23
N GLY A 208 -8.23 11.47 9.21
CA GLY A 208 -9.38 11.86 10.03
C GLY A 208 -9.08 11.85 11.53
N SER A 209 -7.83 12.18 11.90
CA SER A 209 -7.31 12.13 13.28
C SER A 209 -7.29 10.74 13.92
N GLY A 210 -7.26 9.66 13.13
CA GLY A 210 -7.26 8.29 13.66
C GLY A 210 -8.60 7.84 14.21
N ALA A 211 -9.68 8.41 13.69
CA ALA A 211 -11.03 7.94 13.98
C ALA A 211 -11.32 6.61 13.27
N ASN A 212 -12.12 5.78 13.92
CA ASN A 212 -12.80 4.69 13.24
C ASN A 212 -14.05 5.22 12.54
N TYR A 213 -14.47 4.54 11.48
CA TYR A 213 -15.69 4.86 10.78
C TYR A 213 -16.91 4.73 11.69
N ASP A 214 -17.72 5.79 11.74
CA ASP A 214 -18.99 5.85 12.45
C ASP A 214 -20.09 6.22 11.45
N PRO A 215 -21.01 5.29 11.11
CA PRO A 215 -22.12 5.58 10.20
C PRO A 215 -23.04 6.74 10.66
N SER A 216 -22.97 7.14 11.93
CA SER A 216 -23.72 8.30 12.44
C SER A 216 -23.04 9.64 12.17
N GLN A 217 -21.76 9.64 11.80
CA GLN A 217 -20.97 10.84 11.53
C GLN A 217 -20.61 10.92 10.05
N PRO A 218 -21.14 11.91 9.31
CA PRO A 218 -20.82 12.05 7.90
C PRO A 218 -19.34 12.46 7.72
N LEU A 219 -18.66 11.77 6.80
CA LEU A 219 -17.27 12.02 6.44
C LEU A 219 -17.14 13.29 5.59
N PRO A 220 -15.98 13.97 5.57
CA PRO A 220 -15.77 15.16 4.74
C PRO A 220 -15.94 14.86 3.24
N THR A 221 -16.73 15.68 2.53
CA THR A 221 -17.02 15.56 1.09
C THR A 221 -15.77 15.47 0.20
N CYS A 222 -14.65 16.06 0.65
CA CYS A 222 -13.40 16.11 -0.10
C CYS A 222 -12.27 15.30 0.54
N GLY A 223 -12.61 14.32 1.38
CA GLY A 223 -11.74 13.30 2.00
C GLY A 223 -10.45 13.78 2.67
N GLY A 224 -10.42 15.03 3.15
CA GLY A 224 -9.47 15.51 4.14
C GLY A 224 -8.03 15.68 3.64
N GLU A 225 -7.09 15.11 4.40
CA GLU A 225 -5.63 15.31 4.32
C GLU A 225 -4.91 14.36 3.35
N CYS A 226 -5.61 13.36 2.82
CA CYS A 226 -5.06 12.38 1.90
C CYS A 226 -4.65 13.02 0.58
N CYS A 227 -3.52 12.61 0.02
CA CYS A 227 -3.11 13.01 -1.32
C CYS A 227 -4.14 12.52 -2.36
N SER A 228 -4.77 11.37 -2.14
CA SER A 228 -5.91 10.90 -2.92
C SER A 228 -7.23 11.63 -2.65
N ARG A 229 -7.32 12.42 -1.57
CA ARG A 229 -8.58 13.00 -1.06
C ARG A 229 -9.66 11.96 -0.75
N ALA A 230 -9.28 10.74 -0.40
CA ALA A 230 -10.19 9.66 -0.06
C ALA A 230 -9.83 9.12 1.32
N CYS A 231 -10.45 9.69 2.37
CA CYS A 231 -10.31 9.22 3.74
C CYS A 231 -11.53 8.35 4.09
N PHE A 232 -11.37 7.02 4.01
CA PHE A 232 -12.47 6.06 4.12
C PHE A 232 -12.05 4.83 4.93
N PRO A 233 -13.02 4.04 5.47
CA PRO A 233 -12.71 2.87 6.27
C PRO A 233 -11.93 1.81 5.50
N TYR A 234 -10.92 1.26 6.16
CA TYR A 234 -10.27 0.02 5.75
C TYR A 234 -11.15 -1.18 6.15
N GLY A 235 -11.45 -2.06 5.18
CA GLY A 235 -12.39 -3.17 5.36
C GLY A 235 -12.20 -3.99 6.65
N PRO A 236 -10.98 -4.50 6.93
CA PRO A 236 -10.73 -5.40 8.06
C PRO A 236 -11.04 -4.87 9.47
N ASN A 237 -10.94 -3.56 9.71
CA ASN A 237 -11.02 -3.00 11.07
C ASN A 237 -11.84 -1.70 11.19
N GLY A 238 -12.22 -1.08 10.07
CA GLY A 238 -12.99 0.17 10.03
C GLY A 238 -12.20 1.44 10.36
N ALA A 239 -10.88 1.35 10.56
CA ALA A 239 -10.01 2.52 10.71
C ALA A 239 -10.06 3.37 9.43
N LEU A 240 -10.12 4.69 9.58
CA LEU A 240 -10.06 5.58 8.43
C LEU A 240 -8.62 5.70 7.93
N VAL A 241 -8.40 5.32 6.67
CA VAL A 241 -7.10 5.41 6.01
C VAL A 241 -7.24 6.12 4.67
N CYS A 242 -6.15 6.70 4.19
CA CYS A 242 -6.08 7.25 2.86
C CYS A 242 -6.18 6.13 1.83
N GLN A 243 -7.29 6.08 1.09
CA GLN A 243 -7.51 5.04 0.09
C GLN A 243 -6.55 5.23 -1.09
N PRO A 244 -6.00 4.13 -1.63
CA PRO A 244 -5.26 4.16 -2.88
C PRO A 244 -6.15 4.74 -3.99
N PRO A 245 -5.72 5.78 -4.71
CA PRO A 245 -6.50 6.34 -5.82
C PRO A 245 -6.52 5.37 -7.00
N SER A 246 -7.60 5.40 -7.78
CA SER A 246 -7.70 4.60 -9.01
C SER A 246 -6.75 5.11 -10.10
N GLY A 247 -6.16 4.19 -10.87
CA GLY A 247 -5.22 4.46 -11.95
C GLY A 247 -3.89 5.03 -11.46
N CYS A 248 -3.40 6.07 -12.15
CA CYS A 248 -2.17 6.76 -11.80
C CYS A 248 -2.27 7.48 -10.45
N ARG A 249 -1.12 7.73 -9.85
CA ARG A 249 -0.97 8.40 -8.56
C ARG A 249 -0.97 9.93 -8.71
N PRO A 250 -1.86 10.66 -8.02
CA PRO A 250 -1.85 12.12 -8.01
C PRO A 250 -0.63 12.67 -7.28
N THR A 251 -0.40 13.98 -7.43
CA THR A 251 0.65 14.72 -6.75
C THR A 251 0.75 14.38 -5.25
N GLY A 252 1.99 14.14 -4.81
CA GLY A 252 2.32 13.87 -3.43
C GLY A 252 2.20 12.41 -3.00
N GLU A 253 1.51 11.56 -3.75
CA GLU A 253 1.48 10.11 -3.48
C GLU A 253 2.84 9.46 -3.74
N LEU A 254 3.02 8.25 -3.19
CA LEU A 254 4.23 7.45 -3.42
C LEU A 254 4.35 7.01 -4.88
N CYS A 255 5.60 6.91 -5.33
CA CYS A 255 5.96 6.41 -6.65
C CYS A 255 7.31 5.69 -6.63
N THR A 256 7.48 4.78 -7.57
CA THR A 256 8.73 4.06 -7.85
C THR A 256 9.29 4.45 -9.21
N GLU A 257 8.50 5.02 -10.09
CA GLU A 257 8.93 5.55 -11.38
C GLU A 257 7.99 6.66 -11.87
N ASP A 258 8.41 7.39 -12.90
CA ASP A 258 7.62 8.52 -13.39
C ASP A 258 6.26 8.07 -13.97
N SER A 259 6.19 6.86 -14.53
CA SER A 259 4.96 6.24 -15.06
C SER A 259 3.91 5.94 -14.00
N ASP A 260 4.27 5.92 -12.72
CA ASP A 260 3.30 5.82 -11.63
C ASP A 260 2.47 7.09 -11.49
N CYS A 261 3.06 8.23 -11.83
CA CYS A 261 2.48 9.54 -11.57
C CYS A 261 1.58 9.99 -12.70
N CYS A 262 0.43 10.57 -12.35
CA CYS A 262 -0.46 11.18 -13.33
C CYS A 262 0.25 12.28 -14.12
N GLY A 263 0.22 12.22 -15.45
CA GLY A 263 0.99 13.12 -16.32
C GLY A 263 2.49 12.82 -16.42
N GLY A 264 2.93 11.65 -15.95
CA GLY A 264 4.24 11.07 -16.24
C GLY A 264 4.27 10.25 -17.54
N PRO A 265 5.44 9.75 -17.96
CA PRO A 265 5.58 8.95 -19.18
C PRO A 265 4.62 7.76 -19.24
N GLY A 266 4.00 7.52 -20.40
CA GLY A 266 3.00 6.45 -20.57
C GLY A 266 1.60 6.78 -20.07
N ASN A 267 1.42 7.90 -19.35
CA ASN A 267 0.11 8.42 -18.95
C ASN A 267 -0.38 9.51 -19.90
N PRO A 268 -1.70 9.76 -19.96
CA PRO A 268 -2.24 10.92 -20.65
C PRO A 268 -1.60 12.23 -20.13
N ASP A 269 -1.51 13.24 -20.99
CA ASP A 269 -0.88 14.54 -20.73
C ASP A 269 0.63 14.54 -20.38
N ALA A 270 1.35 13.42 -20.57
CA ALA A 270 2.77 13.29 -20.25
C ALA A 270 3.65 14.44 -20.77
N ASN A 271 3.42 14.84 -22.03
CA ASN A 271 4.20 15.89 -22.70
C ASN A 271 3.77 17.32 -22.30
N LEU A 272 2.68 17.49 -21.55
CA LEU A 272 2.19 18.78 -21.09
C LEU A 272 2.54 19.03 -19.63
N ALA A 273 2.19 18.09 -18.74
CA ALA A 273 2.41 18.25 -17.31
C ALA A 273 3.82 17.86 -16.88
N SER A 274 4.40 16.83 -17.53
CA SER A 274 5.73 16.30 -17.26
C SER A 274 5.96 16.04 -15.77
N VAL A 275 5.03 15.30 -15.17
CA VAL A 275 5.13 14.89 -13.77
C VAL A 275 6.20 13.83 -13.63
N THR A 276 6.93 13.90 -12.53
CA THR A 276 8.08 13.05 -12.22
C THR A 276 7.93 12.44 -10.84
N CYS A 277 8.54 11.28 -10.65
CA CYS A 277 8.73 10.68 -9.35
C CYS A 277 9.98 11.28 -8.69
N ASN A 278 9.76 12.22 -7.76
CA ASN A 278 10.84 12.89 -7.05
C ASN A 278 11.41 11.97 -5.97
N LYS A 279 12.58 11.39 -6.24
CA LYS A 279 13.32 10.55 -5.29
C LYS A 279 14.49 11.29 -4.68
N ALA A 280 14.63 11.19 -3.36
CA ALA A 280 15.87 11.60 -2.70
C ALA A 280 17.03 10.66 -3.10
N ALA A 281 18.26 11.18 -3.04
CA ALA A 281 19.44 10.40 -3.41
C ALA A 281 19.54 9.12 -2.56
N GLY A 282 19.61 7.96 -3.22
CA GLY A 282 19.73 6.66 -2.57
C GLY A 282 18.40 5.98 -2.21
N MET A 283 17.25 6.60 -2.49
CA MET A 283 15.93 6.01 -2.22
C MET A 283 15.36 5.31 -3.45
N SER A 284 14.70 4.16 -3.25
CA SER A 284 13.97 3.42 -4.28
C SER A 284 12.54 3.96 -4.50
N VAL A 285 11.96 4.60 -3.49
CA VAL A 285 10.63 5.22 -3.50
C VAL A 285 10.76 6.75 -3.44
N GLY A 286 9.86 7.46 -4.12
CA GLY A 286 9.76 8.91 -4.11
C GLY A 286 8.32 9.38 -3.98
N ARG A 287 8.06 10.65 -4.31
CA ARG A 287 6.70 11.19 -4.42
C ARG A 287 6.45 11.88 -5.74
N CYS A 288 5.22 11.77 -6.24
CA CYS A 288 4.80 12.42 -7.48
C CYS A 288 4.85 13.95 -7.36
N SER A 289 5.49 14.60 -8.33
CA SER A 289 5.63 16.06 -8.35
C SER A 289 4.32 16.77 -8.75
N ASN A 290 4.33 18.11 -8.69
CA ASN A 290 3.21 18.95 -9.13
C ASN A 290 3.15 19.14 -10.67
N GLY A 291 4.15 18.65 -11.41
CA GLY A 291 4.32 19.01 -12.82
C GLY A 291 4.59 20.49 -13.05
N ASN A 292 4.56 20.92 -14.32
CA ASN A 292 5.10 22.23 -14.73
C ASN A 292 4.11 23.19 -15.42
N ALA A 293 2.86 22.81 -15.69
CA ALA A 293 1.96 23.64 -16.52
C ALA A 293 0.47 23.62 -16.15
N CYS A 294 -0.11 22.43 -15.99
CA CYS A 294 -1.53 22.20 -15.74
C CYS A 294 -1.72 20.93 -14.92
N SER A 295 -2.93 20.69 -14.43
CA SER A 295 -3.26 19.45 -13.73
C SER A 295 -3.53 18.37 -14.79
N PRO A 296 -2.68 17.35 -14.95
CA PRO A 296 -2.88 16.31 -15.97
C PRO A 296 -4.13 15.49 -15.69
N ALA A 297 -4.59 14.73 -16.68
CA ALA A 297 -5.57 13.68 -16.45
C ALA A 297 -5.15 12.80 -15.25
N GLY A 298 -6.12 12.44 -14.40
CA GLY A 298 -5.90 11.75 -13.14
C GLY A 298 -5.37 12.64 -12.00
N ALA A 299 -4.96 13.88 -12.22
CA ALA A 299 -4.69 14.80 -11.11
C ALA A 299 -5.97 15.24 -10.43
N LEU A 300 -5.86 15.69 -9.17
CA LEU A 300 -7.00 16.22 -8.43
C LEU A 300 -7.52 17.50 -9.08
N CYS A 301 -8.84 17.59 -9.21
CA CYS A 301 -9.51 18.79 -9.69
C CYS A 301 -10.57 19.27 -8.69
N ARG A 302 -10.99 20.52 -8.84
CA ARG A 302 -12.21 20.97 -8.19
C ARG A 302 -13.41 20.55 -9.01
N LEU A 303 -14.51 20.19 -8.36
CA LEU A 303 -15.80 20.09 -9.03
C LEU A 303 -16.33 21.51 -9.35
N GLN A 304 -17.31 21.60 -10.24
CA GLN A 304 -18.01 22.87 -10.48
C GLN A 304 -18.77 23.32 -9.22
N SER A 305 -19.37 22.37 -8.50
CA SER A 305 -20.11 22.60 -7.25
C SER A 305 -19.20 22.89 -6.07
N ASP A 306 -18.06 22.21 -5.98
CA ASP A 306 -17.21 22.18 -4.78
C ASP A 306 -15.75 22.38 -5.11
N SER A 307 -15.08 23.29 -4.38
CA SER A 307 -13.69 23.63 -4.68
C SER A 307 -12.72 22.52 -4.29
N CYS A 308 -13.02 21.77 -3.23
CA CYS A 308 -12.12 20.82 -2.59
C CYS A 308 -10.67 21.36 -2.45
N ASN A 309 -10.43 22.67 -2.31
CA ASN A 309 -9.07 23.25 -2.36
C ASN A 309 -8.20 22.75 -3.55
N ALA A 310 -8.82 22.33 -4.64
CA ALA A 310 -8.16 21.81 -5.82
C ALA A 310 -8.19 22.84 -6.96
N ASN A 311 -7.27 22.69 -7.90
CA ASN A 311 -7.12 23.61 -9.03
C ASN A 311 -8.26 23.41 -10.05
N ALA A 312 -8.66 24.49 -10.72
CA ALA A 312 -9.62 24.48 -11.82
C ALA A 312 -8.99 24.21 -13.19
N ASN A 313 -7.65 24.22 -13.27
CA ASN A 313 -6.92 24.15 -14.54
C ASN A 313 -6.45 22.72 -14.83
N CYS A 314 -7.37 21.88 -15.32
CA CYS A 314 -7.00 20.63 -15.96
C CYS A 314 -6.30 20.91 -17.30
N CYS A 315 -5.46 19.99 -17.78
CA CYS A 315 -4.79 20.12 -19.08
C CYS A 315 -5.77 20.10 -20.26
N ALA A 316 -6.86 19.32 -20.16
CA ALA A 316 -8.00 19.37 -21.07
C ALA A 316 -8.76 20.73 -21.01
N GLY A 317 -8.55 21.49 -19.94
CA GLY A 317 -8.91 22.90 -19.79
C GLY A 317 -9.74 23.20 -18.54
N ASN A 318 -10.26 24.44 -18.45
CA ASN A 318 -10.75 25.00 -17.19
C ASN A 318 -12.14 24.47 -16.78
N VAL A 319 -12.21 23.87 -15.59
CA VAL A 319 -13.41 23.20 -15.04
C VAL A 319 -14.61 24.14 -14.88
N LEU A 320 -14.40 25.44 -14.69
CA LEU A 320 -15.50 26.41 -14.54
C LEU A 320 -16.22 26.70 -15.86
N THR A 321 -15.62 26.32 -16.98
CA THR A 321 -16.15 26.60 -18.33
C THR A 321 -16.36 25.35 -19.16
N MET A 322 -15.74 24.23 -18.76
CA MET A 322 -15.74 22.98 -19.50
C MET A 322 -15.88 21.80 -18.53
N ASP A 323 -16.39 20.69 -19.05
CA ASP A 323 -16.62 19.47 -18.30
C ASP A 323 -15.36 18.58 -18.31
N THR A 324 -14.35 18.98 -17.52
CA THR A 324 -13.01 18.35 -17.51
C THR A 324 -12.68 17.63 -16.20
N CYS A 325 -13.62 17.57 -15.25
CA CYS A 325 -13.39 17.05 -13.91
C CYS A 325 -14.54 16.14 -13.49
N HIS A 326 -14.23 14.87 -13.27
CA HIS A 326 -15.19 13.81 -12.99
C HIS A 326 -14.79 13.04 -11.75
N GLN A 327 -15.76 12.46 -11.05
CA GLN A 327 -15.46 11.62 -9.90
C GLN A 327 -15.04 10.22 -10.38
N ASP A 328 -13.99 9.70 -9.76
CA ASP A 328 -13.59 8.31 -9.96
C ASP A 328 -14.44 7.36 -9.09
N ALA A 329 -14.18 6.05 -9.17
CA ALA A 329 -14.95 5.02 -8.44
C ALA A 329 -14.89 5.16 -6.90
N LEU A 330 -13.94 5.92 -6.36
CA LEU A 330 -13.84 6.27 -4.94
C LEU A 330 -14.50 7.62 -4.61
N GLY A 331 -15.14 8.27 -5.59
CA GLY A 331 -15.70 9.60 -5.44
C GLY A 331 -14.66 10.73 -5.51
N ILE A 332 -13.41 10.44 -5.85
CA ILE A 332 -12.33 11.44 -5.91
C ILE A 332 -12.51 12.27 -7.19
N PRO A 333 -12.57 13.61 -7.12
CA PRO A 333 -12.58 14.45 -8.33
C PRO A 333 -11.23 14.41 -9.06
N ARG A 334 -11.21 13.87 -10.29
CA ARG A 334 -10.03 13.73 -11.15
C ARG A 334 -10.21 14.49 -12.47
N CYS A 335 -9.15 15.15 -12.93
CA CYS A 335 -9.12 15.69 -14.28
C CYS A 335 -9.24 14.54 -15.30
N GLY A 336 -10.05 14.71 -16.34
CA GLY A 336 -10.21 13.70 -17.38
C GLY A 336 -9.17 13.79 -18.50
N VAL A 337 -9.04 12.72 -19.29
CA VAL A 337 -8.23 12.66 -20.53
C VAL A 337 -8.69 13.60 -21.65
N GLY A 338 -9.81 14.30 -21.46
CA GLY A 338 -10.40 15.23 -22.41
C GLY A 338 -11.55 16.05 -21.81
N VAL A 339 -12.33 16.67 -22.69
CA VAL A 339 -13.56 17.39 -22.32
C VAL A 339 -14.76 16.48 -22.54
N GLY A 340 -15.68 16.44 -21.57
CA GLY A 340 -16.99 15.78 -21.69
C GLY A 340 -16.91 14.27 -21.92
N VAL A 341 -16.28 13.53 -21.02
CA VAL A 341 -16.33 12.06 -21.01
C VAL A 341 -17.80 11.63 -20.93
N ASP A 342 -18.32 10.99 -21.98
CA ASP A 342 -19.73 10.61 -22.08
C ASP A 342 -19.98 9.24 -21.44
N CYS A 343 -20.48 9.27 -20.21
CA CYS A 343 -20.79 8.05 -19.45
C CYS A 343 -22.18 7.46 -19.74
N GLY A 344 -22.77 7.80 -20.89
CA GLY A 344 -23.98 7.13 -21.39
C GLY A 344 -23.78 5.65 -21.74
N ASP A 345 -22.55 5.25 -22.10
CA ASP A 345 -22.16 3.85 -22.36
C ASP A 345 -20.73 3.58 -21.86
N PRO A 346 -20.54 3.15 -20.59
CA PRO A 346 -19.21 2.85 -20.06
C PRO A 346 -18.42 1.82 -20.89
N GLN A 347 -19.10 0.94 -21.64
CA GLN A 347 -18.43 -0.08 -22.43
C GLN A 347 -17.72 0.48 -23.67
N SER A 348 -18.06 1.70 -24.13
CA SER A 348 -17.34 2.33 -25.25
C SER A 348 -15.92 2.73 -24.91
N HIS A 349 -15.59 2.85 -23.62
CA HIS A 349 -14.25 3.25 -23.15
C HIS A 349 -13.29 2.07 -22.93
N VAL A 350 -13.77 0.82 -23.03
CA VAL A 350 -12.94 -0.36 -22.76
C VAL A 350 -11.73 -0.42 -23.70
N GLY A 351 -10.54 -0.55 -23.10
CA GLY A 351 -9.26 -0.57 -23.81
C GLY A 351 -8.71 0.80 -24.19
N GLU A 352 -9.44 1.89 -23.93
CA GLU A 352 -8.90 3.25 -24.06
C GLU A 352 -7.90 3.55 -22.94
N ALA A 353 -6.94 4.42 -23.23
CA ALA A 353 -6.00 4.90 -22.24
C ALA A 353 -6.73 5.70 -21.17
N CYS A 354 -6.40 5.45 -19.91
CA CYS A 354 -6.99 6.14 -18.78
C CYS A 354 -5.91 6.64 -17.83
N ALA A 355 -6.23 7.67 -17.05
CA ALA A 355 -5.44 8.09 -15.92
C ALA A 355 -6.13 7.69 -14.60
N SER A 356 -7.46 7.59 -14.59
CA SER A 356 -8.24 7.12 -13.46
C SER A 356 -9.53 6.44 -13.91
N SER A 357 -10.26 5.80 -12.99
CA SER A 357 -11.57 5.22 -13.31
C SER A 357 -12.62 6.27 -13.70
N ALA A 358 -12.35 7.56 -13.48
CA ALA A 358 -13.18 8.66 -13.98
C ALA A 358 -13.19 8.72 -15.52
N ASP A 359 -12.08 8.35 -16.17
CA ASP A 359 -11.99 8.25 -17.64
C ASP A 359 -12.74 7.03 -18.19
N CYS A 360 -13.03 6.07 -17.31
CA CYS A 360 -13.66 4.80 -17.64
C CYS A 360 -15.10 4.73 -17.14
N CYS A 361 -15.70 5.87 -16.78
CA CYS A 361 -17.07 5.94 -16.28
C CYS A 361 -17.36 5.01 -15.09
N GLY A 362 -16.38 4.91 -14.18
CA GLY A 362 -16.44 4.05 -12.99
C GLY A 362 -15.96 2.61 -13.21
N LEU A 363 -15.65 2.19 -14.45
CA LEU A 363 -14.96 0.93 -14.69
C LEU A 363 -13.48 1.02 -14.25
N PRO A 364 -12.82 -0.12 -13.97
CA PRO A 364 -11.44 -0.12 -13.50
C PRO A 364 -10.48 0.54 -14.50
N CYS A 365 -9.54 1.35 -14.00
CA CYS A 365 -8.42 1.88 -14.77
C CYS A 365 -7.15 1.18 -14.31
N VAL A 366 -6.75 0.12 -15.01
CA VAL A 366 -5.84 -0.89 -14.49
C VAL A 366 -4.52 -0.96 -15.27
N PRO A 367 -3.43 -1.38 -14.61
CA PRO A 367 -2.13 -1.53 -15.28
C PRO A 367 -2.18 -2.56 -16.39
N VAL A 368 -1.52 -2.27 -17.52
CA VAL A 368 -1.37 -3.24 -18.62
C VAL A 368 0.10 -3.42 -18.97
N PRO A 369 0.75 -4.49 -18.48
CA PRO A 369 2.16 -4.75 -18.79
C PRO A 369 2.41 -4.83 -20.31
N GLY A 370 3.42 -4.11 -20.81
CA GLY A 370 3.85 -4.15 -22.21
C GLY A 370 2.94 -3.42 -23.20
N SER A 371 1.99 -2.62 -22.72
CA SER A 371 1.14 -1.76 -23.54
C SER A 371 1.80 -0.40 -23.86
N GLU A 372 1.27 0.33 -24.84
CA GLU A 372 1.73 1.70 -25.17
C GLU A 372 1.45 2.69 -24.03
N PHE A 373 0.38 2.42 -23.26
CA PHE A 373 -0.04 3.22 -22.11
C PHE A 373 0.14 2.45 -20.81
N SER A 374 0.37 3.16 -19.72
CA SER A 374 0.55 2.55 -18.40
C SER A 374 -0.76 1.92 -17.87
N PHE A 375 -1.91 2.56 -18.16
CA PHE A 375 -3.23 2.11 -17.71
C PHE A 375 -4.28 2.16 -18.83
N VAL A 376 -5.23 1.22 -18.80
CA VAL A 376 -6.39 1.22 -19.70
C VAL A 376 -7.67 0.89 -18.96
N CYS A 377 -8.81 1.29 -19.54
CA CYS A 377 -10.12 0.96 -19.01
C CYS A 377 -10.43 -0.54 -19.17
N GLY A 378 -10.75 -1.20 -18.06
CA GLY A 378 -11.25 -2.57 -18.02
C GLY A 378 -12.71 -2.67 -18.43
N ALA A 379 -13.15 -3.87 -18.83
CA ALA A 379 -14.55 -4.13 -19.22
C ALA A 379 -15.48 -4.36 -18.02
N ALA A 380 -14.92 -4.82 -16.91
CA ALA A 380 -15.60 -5.20 -15.68
C ALA A 380 -14.60 -5.17 -14.52
N CYS A 381 -15.08 -5.43 -13.30
CA CYS A 381 -14.20 -5.66 -12.16
C CYS A 381 -13.16 -6.76 -12.44
N VAL A 382 -12.01 -6.62 -11.81
CA VAL A 382 -10.87 -7.50 -11.96
C VAL A 382 -11.05 -8.73 -11.06
N PRO A 383 -10.96 -9.96 -11.61
CA PRO A 383 -11.02 -11.18 -10.82
C PRO A 383 -9.75 -11.39 -9.99
N GLN A 384 -9.81 -12.31 -9.03
CA GLN A 384 -8.66 -12.69 -8.22
C GLN A 384 -7.44 -13.03 -9.10
N GLY A 385 -6.27 -12.50 -8.74
CA GLY A 385 -5.02 -12.66 -9.48
C GLY A 385 -4.81 -11.64 -10.60
N GLY A 386 -5.76 -10.75 -10.89
CA GLY A 386 -5.59 -9.67 -11.85
C GLY A 386 -5.02 -8.39 -11.21
N ALA A 387 -4.41 -7.53 -12.05
CA ALA A 387 -3.80 -6.29 -11.60
C ALA A 387 -4.83 -5.23 -11.17
N CYS A 388 -4.51 -4.46 -10.15
CA CYS A 388 -5.35 -3.41 -9.59
C CYS A 388 -4.50 -2.23 -9.08
N THR A 389 -5.15 -1.09 -8.88
CA THR A 389 -4.57 0.14 -8.28
C THR A 389 -5.25 0.51 -6.98
N THR A 390 -6.48 0.02 -6.80
CA THR A 390 -7.32 0.21 -5.63
C THR A 390 -8.36 -0.91 -5.50
N ASN A 391 -9.01 -1.02 -4.34
CA ASN A 391 -10.02 -2.04 -4.06
C ASN A 391 -11.21 -1.98 -5.03
N THR A 392 -11.55 -0.81 -5.56
CA THR A 392 -12.68 -0.64 -6.48
C THR A 392 -12.42 -1.23 -7.86
N ASP A 393 -11.17 -1.53 -8.20
CA ASP A 393 -10.85 -2.25 -9.43
C ASP A 393 -11.27 -3.72 -9.33
N CYS A 394 -11.20 -4.29 -8.13
CA CYS A 394 -11.43 -5.71 -7.88
C CYS A 394 -12.91 -6.05 -7.74
N CYS A 395 -13.26 -7.28 -8.08
CA CYS A 395 -14.62 -7.77 -7.89
C CYS A 395 -15.02 -7.84 -6.42
N MET A 396 -16.34 -7.87 -6.18
CA MET A 396 -16.98 -7.91 -4.86
C MET A 396 -16.22 -8.77 -3.84
N GLY A 397 -15.75 -8.13 -2.77
CA GLY A 397 -15.11 -8.77 -1.63
C GLY A 397 -13.66 -9.20 -1.84
N LEU A 398 -13.04 -8.89 -2.98
CA LEU A 398 -11.62 -9.11 -3.23
C LEU A 398 -10.83 -7.83 -2.93
N PRO A 399 -9.92 -7.80 -1.94
CA PRO A 399 -9.06 -6.63 -1.72
C PRO A 399 -8.03 -6.50 -2.83
N CYS A 400 -7.62 -5.29 -3.16
CA CYS A 400 -6.43 -5.01 -3.96
C CYS A 400 -5.21 -5.08 -3.02
N VAL A 401 -4.45 -6.17 -3.10
CA VAL A 401 -3.25 -6.35 -2.30
C VAL A 401 -2.12 -5.58 -2.97
N ILE A 402 -1.82 -4.40 -2.44
CA ILE A 402 -0.74 -3.53 -2.91
C ILE A 402 0.46 -3.79 -2.00
N PRO A 403 1.57 -4.34 -2.53
CA PRO A 403 2.83 -4.42 -1.79
C PRO A 403 3.22 -3.03 -1.32
N GLY A 404 3.70 -2.88 -0.08
CA GLY A 404 4.03 -1.53 0.36
C GLY A 404 5.24 -0.98 -0.40
N GLY A 405 5.27 0.34 -0.61
CA GLY A 405 6.17 0.98 -1.56
C GLY A 405 5.76 0.83 -3.03
N SER A 406 4.82 -0.06 -3.39
CA SER A 406 4.26 -0.18 -4.73
C SER A 406 3.09 0.79 -4.98
N THR A 407 2.83 1.08 -6.25
CA THR A 407 1.71 1.88 -6.74
C THR A 407 0.59 1.04 -7.35
N THR A 408 0.82 -0.26 -7.52
CA THR A 408 -0.12 -1.22 -8.09
C THR A 408 -0.07 -2.51 -7.28
N GLY A 409 -1.10 -3.33 -7.41
CA GLY A 409 -1.25 -4.57 -6.68
C GLY A 409 -2.01 -5.60 -7.49
N THR A 410 -2.40 -6.67 -6.79
CA THR A 410 -3.16 -7.78 -7.36
C THR A 410 -4.42 -8.03 -6.54
N CYS A 411 -5.55 -8.28 -7.22
CA CYS A 411 -6.78 -8.64 -6.53
C CYS A 411 -6.58 -9.96 -5.77
N GLY A 412 -6.65 -9.88 -4.45
CA GLY A 412 -6.38 -10.96 -3.51
C GLY A 412 -7.53 -11.95 -3.35
N ALA A 413 -7.43 -12.79 -2.33
CA ALA A 413 -8.48 -13.73 -1.96
C ALA A 413 -9.67 -13.00 -1.30
N PRO A 414 -10.90 -13.57 -1.39
CA PRO A 414 -12.06 -12.98 -0.75
C PRO A 414 -11.88 -12.79 0.76
N GLN A 415 -12.18 -11.60 1.27
CA GLN A 415 -12.09 -11.27 2.69
C GLN A 415 -13.45 -11.25 3.42
N GLY A 416 -14.51 -11.69 2.75
CA GLY A 416 -15.83 -11.93 3.33
C GLY A 416 -16.81 -10.75 3.29
N CYS A 417 -16.34 -9.53 3.03
CA CYS A 417 -17.16 -8.35 2.78
C CYS A 417 -16.50 -7.45 1.73
N SER A 418 -17.31 -6.58 1.13
CA SER A 418 -16.93 -5.62 0.11
C SER A 418 -16.46 -4.32 0.74
N GLU A 419 -15.31 -3.83 0.29
CA GLU A 419 -14.74 -2.58 0.78
C GLU A 419 -15.47 -1.36 0.23
N TYR A 420 -15.13 -0.19 0.75
CA TYR A 420 -15.59 1.07 0.20
C TYR A 420 -15.31 1.16 -1.31
N GLY A 421 -16.30 1.61 -2.07
CA GLY A 421 -16.26 1.73 -3.53
C GLY A 421 -16.40 0.42 -4.30
N GLN A 422 -16.44 -0.74 -3.63
CA GLN A 422 -16.72 -2.01 -4.31
C GLN A 422 -18.21 -2.22 -4.57
N SER A 423 -18.51 -3.04 -5.57
CA SER A 423 -19.89 -3.43 -5.89
C SER A 423 -20.55 -4.16 -4.72
N CYS A 424 -21.86 -3.96 -4.53
CA CYS A 424 -22.69 -4.63 -3.54
C CYS A 424 -24.11 -4.87 -4.07
N THR A 425 -24.84 -5.78 -3.45
CA THR A 425 -26.29 -5.98 -3.68
C THR A 425 -27.13 -5.48 -2.51
N THR A 426 -26.61 -5.58 -1.30
CA THR A 426 -27.24 -5.12 -0.06
C THR A 426 -26.19 -4.53 0.87
N SER A 427 -26.60 -3.70 1.84
CA SER A 427 -25.67 -3.13 2.83
C SER A 427 -25.01 -4.20 3.72
N ALA A 428 -25.53 -5.44 3.76
CA ALA A 428 -24.89 -6.54 4.48
C ALA A 428 -23.64 -7.06 3.76
N ASP A 429 -23.48 -6.76 2.47
CA ASP A 429 -22.29 -7.14 1.70
C ASP A 429 -21.10 -6.24 2.04
N CYS A 430 -21.34 -5.04 2.57
CA CYS A 430 -20.33 -4.03 2.78
C CYS A 430 -19.69 -4.12 4.17
N CYS A 431 -18.36 -3.93 4.22
CA CYS A 431 -17.63 -3.93 5.48
C CYS A 431 -18.06 -2.76 6.39
N ASN A 432 -17.91 -2.93 7.71
CA ASN A 432 -18.06 -1.86 8.70
C ASN A 432 -19.43 -1.14 8.71
N GLY A 433 -20.48 -1.81 8.21
CA GLY A 433 -21.83 -1.25 8.18
C GLY A 433 -22.03 -0.14 7.15
N LEU A 434 -21.17 -0.06 6.14
CA LEU A 434 -21.34 0.86 5.02
C LEU A 434 -22.67 0.59 4.28
N PRO A 435 -23.44 1.62 3.91
CA PRO A 435 -24.59 1.44 3.04
C PRO A 435 -24.20 0.96 1.64
N CYS A 436 -25.04 0.09 1.07
CA CYS A 436 -25.01 -0.19 -0.35
C CYS A 436 -25.91 0.81 -1.08
N ASP A 437 -25.32 1.78 -1.78
CA ASP A 437 -26.05 2.79 -2.55
C ASP A 437 -25.74 2.65 -4.04
N ASN A 438 -26.80 2.60 -4.85
CA ASN A 438 -26.71 2.37 -6.30
C ASN A 438 -25.80 1.19 -6.71
N GLY A 439 -25.74 0.14 -5.87
CA GLY A 439 -24.93 -1.05 -6.13
C GLY A 439 -23.46 -0.93 -5.76
N THR A 440 -23.07 0.11 -5.01
CA THR A 440 -21.71 0.33 -4.52
C THR A 440 -21.69 0.57 -3.01
N CYS A 441 -20.69 0.03 -2.31
CA CYS A 441 -20.48 0.30 -0.89
C CYS A 441 -19.99 1.74 -0.73
N THR A 442 -20.82 2.60 -0.16
CA THR A 442 -20.51 4.03 0.01
C THR A 442 -20.46 4.39 1.48
N ALA A 443 -19.87 5.54 1.78
CA ALA A 443 -19.87 6.12 3.10
C ALA A 443 -20.80 7.34 3.09
N ILE A 444 -21.40 7.63 4.23
CA ILE A 444 -22.19 8.85 4.39
C ILE A 444 -21.22 10.03 4.40
N ILE A 445 -21.35 10.92 3.43
CA ILE A 445 -20.53 12.13 3.27
C ILE A 445 -21.37 13.39 3.58
N GLN A 446 -20.71 14.45 4.04
CA GLN A 446 -21.32 15.75 4.39
C GLN A 446 -21.80 16.55 3.18
#